data_AF-A0A2H9PSS2-F1
#
_entry.id   AF-A0A2H9PSS2-F1
#
_cell.length_a   1.000
_cell.length_b   1.000
_cell.length_c   1.000
_cell.angle_alpha   90.00
_cell.angle_beta   90.00
_cell.angle_gamma   90.00
#
_symmetry.space_group_name_H-M   'P 1'
#
loop_
_entity.id
_entity.type
_entity.pdbx_description
1 polymer ?
#
loop_
_entity_poly.entity_id
_entity_poly.type
_entity_poly.pdbx_seq_one_letter_code
_entity_poly.pdbx_strand_id
1 'polypeptide(L)'
;MPYLEANQKIKVISVSEFTRLVNETVFEIEPVWIEGEVSNFKNWQDRWIFFSLKDELAVLNCNVSKYRFESFGFELEDGMKIRVLGRPELRYKGEFTLNVEEIQLWGEGALKKAYELLKKKLELEGLFVRKRKIPDFAQNIGLITSKSGVVIHDFLKNLKPFGFKIYFHDARLEGAEAVFSLIGAIKWFNENMPNLDVLVIARGGGSLEKLQAFNNEILARAIFASNIPVLSGIGHEVDVPIASLVADVSVSTPTAAAIHLNQFWESLQKRLPYLEEKLLDNFGDCLELTLDKTQELSEDILNNFEKLIKENKSKLNLLVEKIISDFSRVFNIFNSLTREIKNNFKNLSRKKIEIEEKVKAISKDILQYLENSIKEKRDFILNKEKQLAILNPERNLKLGYSIVFDQKNKVIKEITKIKIGDILTTKLYKGRFSSKVKKIHPVK
;
A
#
# COMPACT_ATOMS: atom_id res chain seq x y z
N MET A 1 71.67 -102.84 -44.73
CA MET A 1 71.91 -102.28 -43.38
C MET A 1 73.26 -101.57 -43.39
N PRO A 2 73.25 -100.25 -43.21
CA PRO A 2 74.26 -99.62 -42.37
C PRO A 2 73.60 -98.73 -41.31
N TYR A 3 74.20 -98.78 -40.12
CA TYR A 3 73.88 -98.04 -38.92
C TYR A 3 74.01 -96.52 -39.14
N LEU A 4 73.02 -95.75 -38.70
CA LEU A 4 73.18 -94.33 -38.37
C LEU A 4 73.05 -94.21 -36.86
N GLU A 5 74.19 -94.10 -36.19
CA GLU A 5 74.31 -93.65 -34.81
C GLU A 5 73.77 -92.22 -34.70
N ALA A 6 72.59 -92.06 -34.13
CA ALA A 6 72.11 -90.76 -33.67
C ALA A 6 72.82 -90.41 -32.35
N ASN A 7 74.06 -89.92 -32.47
CA ASN A 7 74.73 -89.20 -31.38
C ASN A 7 74.01 -87.85 -31.17
N GLN A 8 72.86 -87.87 -30.48
CA GLN A 8 72.30 -86.66 -29.89
C GLN A 8 73.24 -86.22 -28.76
N LYS A 9 74.16 -85.31 -29.09
CA LYS A 9 74.91 -84.54 -28.09
C LYS A 9 73.90 -83.90 -27.13
N ILE A 10 73.78 -84.45 -25.93
CA ILE A 10 73.03 -83.83 -24.84
C ILE A 10 73.74 -82.51 -24.54
N LYS A 11 73.13 -81.40 -24.97
CA LYS A 11 73.68 -80.06 -24.81
C LYS A 11 73.55 -79.69 -23.33
N VAL A 12 74.68 -79.62 -22.62
CA VAL A 12 74.71 -79.13 -21.23
C VAL A 12 74.49 -77.62 -21.29
N ILE A 13 73.32 -77.18 -20.83
CA ILE A 13 72.94 -75.77 -20.73
C ILE A 13 72.94 -75.33 -19.27
N SER A 14 73.25 -74.06 -19.03
CA SER A 14 73.18 -73.48 -17.69
C SER A 14 71.73 -73.42 -17.19
N VAL A 15 71.54 -73.35 -15.87
CA VAL A 15 70.21 -73.23 -15.25
C VAL A 15 69.44 -72.04 -15.83
N SER A 16 70.12 -70.91 -16.04
CA SER A 16 69.52 -69.70 -16.62
C SER A 16 69.13 -69.86 -18.09
N GLU A 17 69.93 -70.58 -18.89
CA GLU A 17 69.60 -70.88 -20.29
C GLU A 17 68.41 -71.83 -20.40
N PHE A 18 68.28 -72.82 -19.51
CA PHE A 18 67.12 -73.70 -19.45
C PHE A 18 65.84 -72.94 -19.10
N THR A 19 65.88 -72.07 -18.07
CA THR A 19 64.72 -71.22 -17.72
C THR A 19 64.33 -70.30 -18.87
N ARG A 20 65.30 -69.74 -19.60
CA ARG A 20 65.03 -68.90 -20.77
C ARG A 20 64.36 -69.70 -21.90
N LEU A 21 64.87 -70.88 -22.22
CA LEU A 21 64.30 -71.76 -23.24
C LEU A 21 62.85 -72.14 -22.91
N VAL A 22 62.58 -72.52 -21.65
CA VAL A 22 61.21 -72.85 -21.19
C VAL A 22 60.29 -71.64 -21.30
N ASN A 23 60.75 -70.45 -20.89
CA ASN A 23 59.98 -69.22 -21.07
C ASN A 23 59.71 -68.89 -22.54
N GLU A 24 60.68 -69.08 -23.44
CA GLU A 24 60.50 -68.86 -24.88
C GLU A 24 59.40 -69.77 -25.44
N THR A 25 59.37 -71.06 -25.06
CA THR A 25 58.32 -72.00 -25.49
C THR A 25 56.96 -71.69 -24.87
N VAL A 26 56.94 -71.30 -23.59
CA VAL A 26 55.70 -70.97 -22.87
C VAL A 26 55.10 -69.65 -23.37
N PHE A 27 55.93 -68.72 -23.83
CA PHE A 27 55.50 -67.43 -24.40
C PHE A 27 54.82 -67.58 -25.77
N GLU A 28 55.05 -68.68 -26.49
CA GLU A 28 54.31 -69.00 -27.74
C GLU A 28 52.84 -69.33 -27.49
N ILE A 29 52.44 -69.59 -26.24
CA ILE A 29 51.05 -69.83 -25.87
C ILE A 29 50.28 -68.52 -25.92
N GLU A 30 49.24 -68.46 -26.76
CA GLU A 30 48.31 -67.33 -26.80
C GLU A 30 47.63 -67.10 -25.43
N PRO A 31 47.22 -65.86 -25.11
CA PRO A 31 46.51 -65.58 -23.86
C PRO A 31 45.28 -66.48 -23.70
N VAL A 32 45.20 -67.20 -22.57
CA VAL A 32 44.09 -68.13 -22.28
C VAL A 32 43.23 -67.63 -21.12
N TRP A 33 41.93 -67.88 -21.22
CA TRP A 33 40.99 -67.67 -20.13
C TRP A 33 41.02 -68.86 -19.16
N ILE A 34 41.30 -68.57 -17.89
CA ILE A 34 41.37 -69.56 -16.82
C ILE A 34 40.32 -69.19 -15.76
N GLU A 35 39.49 -70.15 -15.39
CA GLU A 35 38.49 -70.00 -14.33
C GLU A 35 38.98 -70.64 -13.03
N GLY A 36 38.69 -70.00 -11.89
CA GLY A 36 38.97 -70.57 -10.58
C GLY A 36 38.60 -69.63 -9.44
N GLU A 37 38.83 -70.07 -8.22
CA GLU A 37 38.58 -69.30 -7.00
C GLU A 37 39.85 -68.57 -6.55
N VAL A 38 39.73 -67.32 -6.16
CA VAL A 38 40.83 -66.52 -5.62
C VAL A 38 41.20 -67.01 -4.22
N SER A 39 42.49 -67.17 -3.98
CA SER A 39 43.07 -67.46 -2.67
C SER A 39 44.39 -66.70 -2.48
N ASN A 40 44.75 -66.43 -1.23
CA ASN A 40 46.05 -65.87 -0.88
C ASN A 40 46.31 -64.50 -1.54
N PHE A 41 45.29 -63.66 -1.66
CA PHE A 41 45.41 -62.31 -2.21
C PHE A 41 46.36 -61.46 -1.37
N LYS A 42 47.42 -60.95 -1.99
CA LYS A 42 48.47 -60.13 -1.36
C LYS A 42 48.84 -58.95 -2.25
N ASN A 43 48.73 -57.74 -1.68
CA ASN A 43 49.30 -56.54 -2.28
C ASN A 43 50.78 -56.42 -1.86
N TRP A 44 51.71 -56.46 -2.82
CA TRP A 44 53.14 -56.40 -2.57
C TRP A 44 53.74 -55.05 -3.00
N GLN A 45 54.30 -54.33 -2.02
CA GLN A 45 55.02 -53.05 -2.21
C GLN A 45 54.25 -52.02 -3.06
N ASP A 46 52.91 -52.07 -3.01
CA ASP A 46 52.01 -51.18 -3.74
C ASP A 46 52.27 -51.06 -5.26
N ARG A 47 52.95 -52.05 -5.85
CA ARG A 47 53.27 -52.09 -7.28
C ARG A 47 52.73 -53.33 -7.97
N TRP A 48 52.72 -54.46 -7.26
CA TRP A 48 52.31 -55.75 -7.81
C TRP A 48 51.32 -56.42 -6.87
N ILE A 49 50.27 -56.96 -7.46
CA ILE A 49 49.27 -57.75 -6.75
C ILE A 49 49.50 -59.20 -7.13
N PHE A 50 49.60 -60.05 -6.11
CA PHE A 50 49.75 -61.48 -6.25
C PHE A 50 48.53 -62.17 -5.66
N PHE A 51 48.00 -63.15 -6.39
CA PHE A 51 46.91 -63.99 -5.90
C PHE A 51 47.05 -65.37 -6.52
N SER A 52 46.48 -66.40 -5.90
CA SER A 52 46.49 -67.76 -6.42
C SER A 52 45.09 -68.15 -6.86
N LEU A 53 44.96 -68.59 -8.11
CA LEU A 53 43.77 -69.20 -8.68
C LEU A 53 43.77 -70.68 -8.31
N LYS A 54 42.80 -71.13 -7.51
CA LYS A 54 42.62 -72.54 -7.15
C LYS A 54 41.40 -73.12 -7.86
N ASP A 55 41.53 -74.37 -8.27
CA ASP A 55 40.43 -75.25 -8.66
C ASP A 55 40.52 -76.56 -7.84
N GLU A 56 39.65 -77.54 -8.08
CA GLU A 56 39.60 -78.79 -7.31
C GLU A 56 40.94 -79.57 -7.33
N LEU A 57 41.73 -79.43 -8.39
CA LEU A 57 42.95 -80.23 -8.63
C LEU A 57 44.25 -79.42 -8.65
N ALA A 58 44.20 -78.09 -8.85
CA ALA A 58 45.39 -77.30 -9.15
C ALA A 58 45.34 -75.90 -8.53
N VAL A 59 46.53 -75.34 -8.27
CA VAL A 59 46.71 -73.96 -7.80
C VAL A 59 47.70 -73.26 -8.72
N LEU A 60 47.31 -72.12 -9.26
CA LEU A 60 48.10 -71.30 -10.18
C LEU A 60 48.36 -69.92 -9.58
N ASN A 61 49.63 -69.55 -9.43
CA ASN A 61 50.00 -68.21 -8.95
C ASN A 61 49.84 -67.18 -10.06
N CYS A 62 49.18 -66.07 -9.77
CA CYS A 62 48.90 -65.00 -10.70
C CYS A 62 49.56 -63.71 -10.21
N ASN A 63 50.04 -62.90 -11.15
CA ASN A 63 50.61 -61.59 -10.89
C ASN A 63 49.95 -60.54 -11.79
N VAL A 64 49.69 -59.37 -11.24
CA VAL A 64 49.14 -58.23 -11.99
C VAL A 64 49.74 -56.93 -11.47
N SER A 65 50.05 -56.00 -12.37
CA SER A 65 50.50 -54.66 -11.97
C SER A 65 49.34 -53.88 -11.33
N LYS A 66 49.59 -53.12 -10.27
CA LYS A 66 48.56 -52.34 -9.56
C LYS A 66 47.79 -51.39 -10.48
N TYR A 67 48.50 -50.67 -11.37
CA TYR A 67 47.89 -49.76 -12.35
C TYR A 67 46.82 -50.45 -13.23
N ARG A 68 47.13 -51.67 -13.70
CA ARG A 68 46.18 -52.45 -14.51
C ARG A 68 45.03 -53.00 -13.65
N PHE A 69 45.32 -53.44 -12.44
CA PHE A 69 44.29 -53.92 -11.52
C PHE A 69 43.24 -52.86 -11.19
N GLU A 70 43.67 -51.63 -10.91
CA GLU A 70 42.77 -50.50 -10.64
C GLU A 70 41.86 -50.17 -11.84
N SER A 71 42.33 -50.42 -13.06
CA SER A 71 41.52 -50.18 -14.27
C SER A 71 40.31 -51.12 -14.40
N PHE A 72 40.34 -52.29 -13.75
CA PHE A 72 39.21 -53.23 -13.75
C PHE A 72 38.04 -52.74 -12.89
N GLY A 73 38.31 -51.86 -11.90
CA GLY A 73 37.29 -51.11 -11.16
C GLY A 73 36.46 -51.94 -10.18
N PHE A 74 36.98 -53.07 -9.70
CA PHE A 74 36.43 -53.86 -8.60
C PHE A 74 37.53 -54.38 -7.68
N GLU A 75 37.18 -54.67 -6.43
CA GLU A 75 38.09 -55.24 -5.44
C GLU A 75 37.94 -56.77 -5.40
N LEU A 76 39.07 -57.47 -5.30
CA LEU A 76 39.10 -58.94 -5.14
C LEU A 76 39.25 -59.29 -3.67
N GLU A 77 38.52 -60.32 -3.25
CA GLU A 77 38.74 -60.99 -1.96
C GLU A 77 38.90 -62.48 -2.16
N ASP A 78 39.59 -63.11 -1.20
CA ASP A 78 39.67 -64.56 -1.12
C ASP A 78 38.26 -65.17 -1.10
N GLY A 79 38.07 -66.24 -1.86
CA GLY A 79 36.80 -66.92 -2.04
C GLY A 79 35.97 -66.49 -3.25
N MET A 80 36.38 -65.47 -3.99
CA MET A 80 35.68 -65.05 -5.21
C MET A 80 36.01 -65.95 -6.40
N LYS A 81 35.01 -66.37 -7.17
CA LYS A 81 35.22 -67.02 -8.47
C LYS A 81 35.46 -65.98 -9.55
N ILE A 82 36.53 -66.16 -10.31
CA ILE A 82 36.93 -65.24 -11.37
C ILE A 82 37.39 -66.00 -12.61
N ARG A 83 37.34 -65.31 -13.75
CA ARG A 83 37.99 -65.66 -14.99
C ARG A 83 39.13 -64.70 -15.25
N VAL A 84 40.28 -65.23 -15.59
CA VAL A 84 41.50 -64.45 -15.79
C VAL A 84 42.06 -64.77 -17.17
N LEU A 85 42.27 -63.73 -17.96
CA LEU A 85 43.02 -63.80 -19.20
C LEU A 85 44.47 -63.46 -18.88
N GLY A 86 45.41 -64.33 -19.26
CA GLY A 86 46.81 -64.05 -19.01
C GLY A 86 47.75 -64.93 -19.80
N ARG A 87 49.03 -64.59 -19.71
CA ARG A 87 50.12 -65.35 -20.33
C ARG A 87 50.92 -66.07 -19.25
N PRO A 88 51.25 -67.35 -19.45
CA PRO A 88 52.10 -68.09 -18.53
C PRO A 88 53.55 -67.56 -18.59
N GLU A 89 54.20 -67.48 -17.44
CA GLU A 89 55.57 -66.97 -17.26
C GLU A 89 56.25 -67.73 -16.11
N LEU A 90 57.44 -68.29 -16.37
CA LEU A 90 58.28 -68.95 -15.37
C LEU A 90 59.29 -67.94 -14.79
N ARG A 91 59.21 -67.65 -13.49
CA ARG A 91 60.13 -66.71 -12.83
C ARG A 91 61.50 -67.34 -12.60
N TYR A 92 62.53 -66.50 -12.36
CA TYR A 92 63.92 -66.93 -12.11
C TYR A 92 64.10 -67.92 -10.94
N LYS A 93 63.13 -68.06 -10.04
CA LYS A 93 63.11 -69.05 -8.95
C LYS A 93 62.47 -70.40 -9.33
N GLY A 94 62.07 -70.58 -10.59
CA GLY A 94 61.34 -71.77 -11.05
C GLY A 94 59.86 -71.77 -10.68
N GLU A 95 59.32 -70.63 -10.22
CA GLU A 95 57.91 -70.48 -9.90
C GLU A 95 57.12 -70.20 -11.17
N PHE A 96 56.13 -71.05 -11.48
CA PHE A 96 55.22 -70.85 -12.59
C PHE A 96 54.14 -69.84 -12.19
N THR A 97 54.06 -68.73 -12.93
CA THR A 97 53.11 -67.66 -12.67
C THR A 97 52.36 -67.27 -13.93
N LEU A 98 51.11 -66.83 -13.79
CA LEU A 98 50.33 -66.23 -14.86
C LEU A 98 50.44 -64.72 -14.76
N ASN A 99 50.96 -64.06 -15.79
CA ASN A 99 50.89 -62.62 -15.93
C ASN A 99 49.51 -62.24 -16.47
N VAL A 100 48.74 -61.55 -15.64
CA VAL A 100 47.33 -61.27 -15.88
C VAL A 100 47.15 -60.03 -16.76
N GLU A 101 46.42 -60.22 -17.85
CA GLU A 101 46.03 -59.17 -18.78
C GLU A 101 44.63 -58.63 -18.48
N GLU A 102 43.66 -59.51 -18.20
CA GLU A 102 42.27 -59.12 -17.89
C GLU A 102 41.69 -60.01 -16.79
N ILE A 103 40.85 -59.43 -15.92
CA ILE A 103 40.11 -60.17 -14.89
C ILE A 103 38.63 -59.86 -15.05
N GLN A 104 37.82 -60.92 -15.06
CA GLN A 104 36.36 -60.85 -15.06
C GLN A 104 35.82 -61.63 -13.86
N LEU A 105 34.93 -61.01 -13.09
CA LEU A 105 34.21 -61.70 -12.02
C LEU A 105 33.29 -62.76 -12.65
N TRP A 106 33.25 -63.94 -12.06
CA TRP A 106 32.45 -65.04 -12.57
C TRP A 106 31.56 -65.66 -11.49
N GLY A 107 30.28 -65.79 -11.77
CA GLY A 107 29.27 -66.28 -10.84
C GLY A 107 28.61 -65.19 -9.99
N GLU A 108 27.33 -65.40 -9.68
CA GLU A 108 26.46 -64.42 -8.98
C GLU A 108 27.01 -64.03 -7.61
N GLY A 109 27.61 -64.97 -6.87
CA GLY A 109 28.18 -64.71 -5.56
C GLY A 109 29.37 -63.74 -5.60
N ALA A 110 30.24 -63.86 -6.60
CA ALA A 110 31.39 -62.96 -6.77
C ALA A 110 30.94 -61.55 -7.17
N LEU A 111 29.98 -61.46 -8.11
CA LEU A 111 29.40 -60.18 -8.55
C LEU A 111 28.71 -59.43 -7.41
N LYS A 112 27.91 -60.13 -6.60
CA LYS A 112 27.22 -59.53 -5.45
C LYS A 112 28.19 -59.06 -4.38
N LYS A 113 29.22 -59.86 -4.08
CA LYS A 113 30.24 -59.51 -3.09
C LYS A 113 31.05 -58.28 -3.53
N ALA A 114 31.48 -58.22 -4.80
CA ALA A 114 32.18 -57.06 -5.33
C ALA A 114 31.30 -55.79 -5.32
N TYR A 115 30.01 -55.92 -5.63
CA TYR A 115 29.05 -54.81 -5.52
C TYR A 115 28.93 -54.28 -4.09
N GLU A 116 28.81 -55.15 -3.09
CA GLU A 116 28.69 -54.76 -1.68
C GLU A 116 29.94 -54.05 -1.17
N LEU A 117 31.14 -54.53 -1.56
CA LEU A 117 32.41 -53.88 -1.20
C LEU A 117 32.51 -52.48 -1.80
N LEU A 118 32.24 -52.36 -3.11
CA LEU A 118 32.33 -51.07 -3.79
C LEU A 118 31.27 -50.09 -3.26
N LYS A 119 30.06 -50.56 -2.97
CA LYS A 119 29.01 -49.74 -2.34
C LYS A 119 29.46 -49.20 -0.99
N LYS A 120 29.98 -50.03 -0.09
CA LYS A 120 30.46 -49.61 1.23
C LYS A 120 31.59 -48.57 1.11
N LYS A 121 32.55 -48.80 0.20
CA LYS A 121 33.66 -47.88 -0.04
C LYS A 121 33.17 -46.49 -0.46
N LEU A 122 32.30 -46.43 -1.46
CA LEU A 122 31.77 -45.16 -1.98
C LEU A 122 30.80 -44.46 -1.01
N GLU A 123 30.11 -45.22 -0.16
CA GLU A 123 29.28 -44.70 0.92
C GLU A 123 30.11 -43.99 1.98
N LEU A 124 31.23 -44.60 2.40
CA LEU A 124 32.17 -44.00 3.35
C LEU A 124 32.79 -42.70 2.83
N GLU A 125 33.06 -42.64 1.52
CA GLU A 125 33.54 -41.42 0.87
C GLU A 125 32.45 -40.35 0.65
N GLY A 126 31.18 -40.68 0.91
CA GLY A 126 30.06 -39.73 0.83
C GLY A 126 29.57 -39.41 -0.59
N LEU A 127 29.93 -40.22 -1.61
CA LEU A 127 29.52 -39.96 -2.99
C LEU A 127 28.00 -40.00 -3.20
N PHE A 128 27.26 -40.73 -2.36
CA PHE A 128 25.80 -40.85 -2.45
C PHE A 128 25.02 -39.69 -1.80
N VAL A 129 25.70 -38.79 -1.08
CA VAL A 129 25.06 -37.70 -0.33
C VAL A 129 24.67 -36.54 -1.24
N ARG A 130 25.44 -36.28 -2.29
CA ARG A 130 25.18 -35.18 -3.22
C ARG A 130 24.07 -35.57 -4.20
N LYS A 131 22.89 -34.99 -4.03
CA LYS A 131 21.78 -35.09 -4.98
C LYS A 131 21.28 -33.70 -5.36
N ARG A 132 21.59 -33.27 -6.59
CA ARG A 132 21.06 -32.02 -7.13
C ARG A 132 19.61 -32.21 -7.57
N LYS A 133 18.81 -31.17 -7.41
CA LYS A 133 17.48 -31.15 -8.02
C LYS A 133 17.64 -30.89 -9.52
N ILE A 134 16.95 -31.68 -10.32
CA ILE A 134 16.78 -31.39 -11.75
C ILE A 134 15.89 -30.14 -11.86
N PRO A 135 16.16 -29.21 -12.79
CA PRO A 135 15.28 -28.06 -13.02
C PRO A 135 13.84 -28.50 -13.28
N ASP A 136 12.89 -27.88 -12.58
CA ASP A 136 11.46 -28.24 -12.67
C ASP A 136 10.96 -28.20 -14.12
N PHE A 137 11.44 -27.25 -14.93
CA PHE A 137 11.04 -27.10 -16.33
C PHE A 137 12.22 -27.34 -17.28
N ALA A 138 12.85 -28.51 -17.17
CA ALA A 138 13.91 -28.92 -18.09
C ALA A 138 13.41 -28.90 -19.54
N GLN A 139 14.18 -28.29 -20.44
CA GLN A 139 13.92 -28.23 -21.88
C GLN A 139 15.04 -28.91 -22.67
N ASN A 140 16.30 -28.71 -22.27
CA ASN A 140 17.47 -29.26 -22.96
C ASN A 140 17.93 -30.54 -22.26
N ILE A 141 17.64 -31.69 -22.88
CA ILE A 141 17.93 -33.02 -22.34
C ILE A 141 19.04 -33.68 -23.15
N GLY A 142 20.10 -34.12 -22.50
CA GLY A 142 21.14 -34.94 -23.13
C GLY A 142 20.82 -36.41 -22.88
N LEU A 143 20.77 -37.22 -23.93
CA LEU A 143 20.48 -38.64 -23.83
C LEU A 143 21.72 -39.45 -24.20
N ILE A 144 22.24 -40.20 -23.23
CA ILE A 144 23.32 -41.16 -23.41
C ILE A 144 22.70 -42.56 -23.47
N THR A 145 22.70 -43.16 -24.66
CA THR A 145 22.30 -44.56 -24.86
C THR A 145 22.87 -45.12 -26.16
N SER A 146 22.69 -46.40 -26.44
CA SER A 146 23.17 -47.02 -27.67
C SER A 146 22.28 -46.66 -28.85
N LYS A 147 22.86 -46.26 -29.98
CA LYS A 147 22.15 -45.96 -31.24
C LYS A 147 21.34 -47.14 -31.78
N SER A 148 21.75 -48.37 -31.48
CA SER A 148 21.07 -49.60 -31.87
C SER A 148 19.95 -50.04 -30.92
N GLY A 149 19.77 -49.36 -29.79
CA GLY A 149 18.84 -49.76 -28.74
C GLY A 149 17.39 -49.28 -28.96
N VAL A 150 16.42 -50.14 -28.67
CA VAL A 150 14.97 -49.81 -28.61
C VAL A 150 14.66 -48.69 -27.60
N VAL A 151 15.57 -48.49 -26.64
CA VAL A 151 15.50 -47.51 -25.56
C VAL A 151 15.27 -46.09 -26.05
N ILE A 152 15.88 -45.67 -27.16
CA ILE A 152 15.70 -44.33 -27.72
C ILE A 152 14.24 -44.14 -28.12
N HIS A 153 13.67 -45.10 -28.84
CA HIS A 153 12.27 -45.05 -29.28
C HIS A 153 11.31 -45.09 -28.09
N ASP A 154 11.58 -45.92 -27.08
CA ASP A 154 10.75 -45.99 -25.87
C ASP A 154 10.80 -44.69 -25.06
N PHE A 155 11.98 -44.08 -24.93
CA PHE A 155 12.14 -42.80 -24.25
C PHE A 155 11.40 -41.68 -25.00
N LEU A 156 11.60 -41.57 -26.31
CA LEU A 156 10.95 -40.56 -27.15
C LEU A 156 9.43 -40.72 -27.22
N LYS A 157 8.92 -41.97 -27.26
CA LYS A 157 7.48 -42.25 -27.31
C LYS A 157 6.76 -41.85 -26.02
N ASN A 158 7.42 -42.00 -24.88
CA ASN A 158 6.86 -41.62 -23.58
C ASN A 158 7.08 -40.14 -23.25
N LEU A 159 7.96 -39.44 -23.95
CA LEU A 159 8.13 -38.00 -23.82
C LEU A 159 6.92 -37.28 -24.42
N LYS A 160 6.29 -36.40 -23.64
CA LYS A 160 5.17 -35.60 -24.14
C LYS A 160 5.68 -34.41 -24.97
N PRO A 161 4.87 -33.86 -25.89
CA PRO A 161 5.28 -32.75 -26.76
C PRO A 161 5.27 -31.39 -26.03
N PHE A 162 6.06 -31.26 -24.96
CA PHE A 162 6.23 -30.02 -24.19
C PHE A 162 7.36 -29.12 -24.72
N GLY A 163 7.94 -29.43 -25.88
CA GLY A 163 9.01 -28.64 -26.50
C GLY A 163 10.43 -29.04 -26.08
N PHE A 164 10.62 -30.27 -25.57
CA PHE A 164 11.93 -30.80 -25.22
C PHE A 164 12.89 -30.84 -26.43
N LYS A 165 14.11 -30.36 -26.22
CA LYS A 165 15.24 -30.48 -27.15
C LYS A 165 16.14 -31.60 -26.68
N ILE A 166 16.28 -32.64 -27.49
CA ILE A 166 16.99 -33.85 -27.11
C ILE A 166 18.29 -33.93 -27.89
N TYR A 167 19.40 -33.96 -27.16
CA TYR A 167 20.74 -34.09 -27.71
C TYR A 167 21.22 -35.52 -27.44
N PHE A 168 21.38 -36.30 -28.51
CA PHE A 168 21.76 -37.70 -28.40
C PHE A 168 23.28 -37.88 -28.54
N HIS A 169 23.87 -38.69 -27.67
CA HIS A 169 25.24 -39.18 -27.81
C HIS A 169 25.25 -40.71 -27.76
N ASP A 170 25.79 -41.32 -28.80
CA ASP A 170 25.93 -42.77 -28.87
C ASP A 170 26.99 -43.24 -27.87
N ALA A 171 26.64 -44.20 -27.03
CA ALA A 171 27.56 -44.81 -26.07
C ALA A 171 27.31 -46.31 -25.95
N ARG A 172 28.39 -47.08 -25.82
CA ARG A 172 28.30 -48.50 -25.52
C ARG A 172 27.89 -48.68 -24.05
N LEU A 173 26.86 -49.49 -23.83
CA LEU A 173 26.27 -49.72 -22.50
C LEU A 173 26.57 -51.11 -21.92
N GLU A 174 27.19 -51.99 -22.71
CA GLU A 174 27.53 -53.37 -22.32
C GLU A 174 28.99 -53.69 -22.70
N GLY A 175 29.62 -54.60 -21.94
CA GLY A 175 31.02 -55.03 -22.15
C GLY A 175 32.06 -54.13 -21.48
N ALA A 176 33.32 -54.53 -21.54
CA ALA A 176 34.43 -53.85 -20.86
C ALA A 176 34.64 -52.40 -21.35
N GLU A 177 34.38 -52.14 -22.63
CA GLU A 177 34.51 -50.78 -23.22
C GLU A 177 33.37 -49.83 -22.84
N ALA A 178 32.28 -50.32 -22.23
CA ALA A 178 31.14 -49.49 -21.89
C ALA A 178 31.47 -48.40 -20.86
N VAL A 179 32.32 -48.72 -19.88
CA VAL A 179 32.75 -47.78 -18.84
C VAL A 179 33.43 -46.56 -19.47
N PHE A 180 34.39 -46.78 -20.36
CA PHE A 180 35.12 -45.70 -21.04
C PHE A 180 34.22 -44.92 -22.01
N SER A 181 33.32 -45.60 -22.72
CA SER A 181 32.37 -44.95 -23.63
C SER A 181 31.40 -44.02 -22.88
N LEU A 182 30.89 -44.45 -21.72
CA LEU A 182 30.01 -43.65 -20.88
C LEU A 182 30.73 -42.43 -20.30
N ILE A 183 31.95 -42.62 -19.78
CA ILE A 183 32.77 -41.51 -19.25
C ILE A 183 33.07 -40.50 -20.36
N GLY A 184 33.40 -40.96 -21.56
CA GLY A 184 33.62 -40.12 -22.73
C GLY A 184 32.39 -39.28 -23.07
N ALA A 185 31.21 -39.90 -23.10
CA ALA A 185 29.95 -39.20 -23.38
C ALA A 185 29.60 -38.17 -22.30
N ILE A 186 29.77 -38.50 -21.01
CA ILE A 186 29.53 -37.56 -19.90
C ILE A 186 30.47 -36.35 -20.01
N LYS A 187 31.77 -36.58 -20.25
CA LYS A 187 32.74 -35.50 -20.43
C LYS A 187 32.40 -34.63 -21.64
N TRP A 188 32.06 -35.25 -22.77
CA TRP A 188 31.70 -34.52 -23.98
C TRP A 188 30.53 -33.57 -23.76
N PHE A 189 29.46 -34.00 -23.07
CA PHE A 189 28.32 -33.12 -22.76
C PHE A 189 28.71 -31.98 -21.82
N ASN A 190 29.52 -32.25 -20.80
CA ASN A 190 29.97 -31.21 -19.87
C ASN A 190 30.87 -30.16 -20.55
N GLU A 191 31.66 -30.54 -21.55
CA GLU A 191 32.57 -29.63 -22.27
C GLU A 191 31.87 -28.86 -23.41
N ASN A 192 31.01 -29.53 -24.18
CA ASN A 192 30.42 -28.96 -25.40
C ASN A 192 29.04 -28.33 -25.19
N MET A 193 28.31 -28.74 -24.15
CA MET A 193 26.94 -28.27 -23.88
C MET A 193 26.72 -27.96 -22.39
N PRO A 194 27.36 -26.91 -21.84
CA PRO A 194 27.19 -26.55 -20.44
C PRO A 194 25.76 -26.06 -20.09
N ASN A 195 24.97 -25.65 -21.09
CA ASN A 195 23.58 -25.17 -20.91
C ASN A 195 22.54 -26.32 -20.93
N LEU A 196 22.97 -27.56 -20.72
CA LEU A 196 22.08 -28.71 -20.64
C LEU A 196 21.40 -28.75 -19.27
N ASP A 197 20.10 -28.96 -19.22
CA ASP A 197 19.34 -28.97 -17.96
C ASP A 197 19.50 -30.30 -17.22
N VAL A 198 19.59 -31.40 -17.97
CA VAL A 198 19.70 -32.75 -17.43
C VAL A 198 20.38 -33.70 -18.41
N LEU A 199 21.23 -34.57 -17.88
CA LEU A 199 21.85 -35.66 -18.59
C LEU A 199 21.17 -36.97 -18.20
N VAL A 200 20.51 -37.62 -19.15
CA VAL A 200 19.82 -38.90 -18.97
C VAL A 200 20.73 -40.02 -19.46
N ILE A 201 21.10 -40.92 -18.56
CA ILE A 201 21.75 -42.18 -18.93
C ILE A 201 20.69 -43.27 -18.86
N ALA A 202 20.39 -43.88 -20.01
CA ALA A 202 19.28 -44.82 -20.12
C ALA A 202 19.71 -46.13 -20.76
N ARG A 203 19.27 -47.24 -20.18
CA ARG A 203 19.45 -48.58 -20.72
C ARG A 203 18.19 -49.42 -20.49
N GLY A 204 17.89 -50.31 -21.42
CA GLY A 204 16.84 -51.31 -21.26
C GLY A 204 17.20 -52.39 -20.23
N GLY A 205 16.28 -53.33 -20.02
CA GLY A 205 16.48 -54.47 -19.12
C GLY A 205 17.61 -55.40 -19.57
N GLY A 206 18.14 -56.18 -18.62
CA GLY A 206 19.23 -57.14 -18.86
C GLY A 206 19.58 -57.94 -17.60
N SER A 207 20.34 -59.02 -17.77
CA SER A 207 20.87 -59.84 -16.66
C SER A 207 21.84 -59.04 -15.77
N LEU A 208 22.10 -59.53 -14.56
CA LEU A 208 22.98 -58.88 -13.58
C LEU A 208 24.42 -58.69 -14.12
N GLU A 209 24.91 -59.65 -14.90
CA GLU A 209 26.19 -59.60 -15.62
C GLU A 209 26.29 -58.39 -16.54
N LYS A 210 25.17 -58.09 -17.20
CA LYS A 210 25.05 -57.01 -18.16
C LYS A 210 25.13 -55.66 -17.45
N LEU A 211 24.65 -55.53 -16.20
CA LEU A 211 24.70 -54.30 -15.40
C LEU A 211 26.07 -54.01 -14.78
N GLN A 212 27.03 -54.94 -14.88
CA GLN A 212 28.36 -54.80 -14.28
C GLN A 212 29.10 -53.53 -14.73
N ALA A 213 28.93 -53.10 -15.98
CA ALA A 213 29.53 -51.87 -16.49
C ALA A 213 29.12 -50.61 -15.69
N PHE A 214 27.97 -50.63 -15.02
CA PHE A 214 27.50 -49.53 -14.17
C PHE A 214 27.92 -49.65 -12.70
N ASN A 215 28.49 -50.80 -12.32
CA ASN A 215 29.05 -51.08 -11.00
C ASN A 215 30.57 -50.88 -11.03
N ASN A 216 31.01 -49.70 -11.46
CA ASN A 216 32.42 -49.37 -11.62
C ASN A 216 32.75 -48.05 -10.89
N GLU A 217 33.86 -48.05 -10.16
CA GLU A 217 34.29 -46.89 -9.37
C GLU A 217 34.55 -45.64 -10.22
N ILE A 218 35.20 -45.78 -11.37
CA ILE A 218 35.61 -44.66 -12.22
C ILE A 218 34.38 -43.98 -12.82
N LEU A 219 33.38 -44.77 -13.24
CA LEU A 219 32.11 -44.25 -13.74
C LEU A 219 31.34 -43.51 -12.64
N ALA A 220 31.26 -44.08 -11.43
CA ALA A 220 30.63 -43.43 -10.28
C ALA A 220 31.26 -42.05 -10.00
N ARG A 221 32.59 -41.97 -9.97
CA ARG A 221 33.30 -40.70 -9.79
C ARG A 221 33.05 -39.72 -10.95
N ALA A 222 32.96 -40.20 -12.19
CA ALA A 222 32.66 -39.36 -13.34
C ALA A 222 31.24 -38.76 -13.29
N ILE A 223 30.24 -39.54 -12.86
CA ILE A 223 28.86 -39.06 -12.64
C ILE A 223 28.85 -38.01 -11.53
N PHE A 224 29.53 -38.27 -10.41
CA PHE A 224 29.63 -37.31 -9.31
C PHE A 224 30.33 -36.01 -9.71
N ALA A 225 31.35 -36.09 -10.58
CA ALA A 225 32.11 -34.93 -11.07
C ALA A 225 31.39 -34.13 -12.17
N SER A 226 30.29 -34.63 -12.74
CA SER A 226 29.52 -33.93 -13.77
C SER A 226 28.96 -32.60 -13.24
N ASN A 227 29.05 -31.53 -14.02
CA ASN A 227 28.44 -30.22 -13.71
C ASN A 227 26.94 -30.22 -13.98
N ILE A 228 26.49 -31.00 -14.97
CA ILE A 228 25.09 -31.18 -15.32
C ILE A 228 24.46 -32.24 -14.42
N PRO A 229 23.23 -32.03 -13.89
CA PRO A 229 22.48 -33.04 -13.13
C PRO A 229 22.27 -34.32 -13.95
N VAL A 230 22.55 -35.47 -13.34
CA VAL A 230 22.44 -36.78 -14.01
C VAL A 230 21.20 -37.53 -13.53
N LEU A 231 20.35 -37.92 -14.48
CA LEU A 231 19.21 -38.81 -14.27
C LEU A 231 19.57 -40.20 -14.78
N SER A 232 19.59 -41.18 -13.88
CA SER A 232 19.79 -42.60 -14.24
C SER A 232 18.44 -43.27 -14.48
N GLY A 233 18.24 -43.76 -15.70
CA GLY A 233 17.15 -44.66 -16.08
C GLY A 233 17.67 -46.07 -16.39
N ILE A 234 18.55 -46.58 -15.54
CA ILE A 234 19.19 -47.90 -15.67
C ILE A 234 18.72 -48.79 -14.51
N GLY A 235 17.97 -49.86 -14.82
CA GLY A 235 17.70 -50.90 -13.83
C GLY A 235 16.45 -51.76 -14.08
N HIS A 236 16.23 -52.64 -13.10
CA HIS A 236 14.97 -53.28 -12.75
C HIS A 236 14.71 -52.97 -11.27
N GLU A 237 13.46 -53.15 -10.78
CA GLU A 237 13.08 -52.80 -9.40
C GLU A 237 13.89 -53.52 -8.30
N VAL A 238 14.60 -54.62 -8.64
CA VAL A 238 15.28 -55.49 -7.66
C VAL A 238 16.74 -55.10 -7.42
N ASP A 239 17.50 -54.73 -8.48
CA ASP A 239 18.95 -54.49 -8.38
C ASP A 239 19.31 -53.09 -8.88
N VAL A 240 19.69 -52.20 -7.96
CA VAL A 240 20.06 -50.81 -8.25
C VAL A 240 21.57 -50.70 -8.51
N PRO A 241 22.01 -50.32 -9.72
CA PRO A 241 23.43 -50.14 -10.01
C PRO A 241 24.06 -48.99 -9.20
N ILE A 242 25.37 -49.06 -8.98
CA ILE A 242 26.12 -48.02 -8.25
C ILE A 242 26.03 -46.67 -8.98
N ALA A 243 26.11 -46.66 -10.32
CA ALA A 243 25.90 -45.45 -11.10
C ALA A 243 24.55 -44.76 -10.80
N SER A 244 23.49 -45.54 -10.57
CA SER A 244 22.16 -45.03 -10.19
C SER A 244 22.13 -44.50 -8.75
N LEU A 245 22.92 -45.08 -7.85
CA LEU A 245 23.05 -44.57 -6.47
C LEU A 245 23.78 -43.22 -6.40
N VAL A 246 24.75 -42.99 -7.30
CA VAL A 246 25.49 -41.73 -7.40
C VAL A 246 24.76 -40.67 -8.22
N ALA A 247 23.87 -41.07 -9.12
CA ALA A 247 23.07 -40.15 -9.92
C ALA A 247 22.21 -39.23 -9.03
N ASP A 248 21.97 -38.01 -9.51
CA ASP A 248 21.20 -37.01 -8.80
C ASP A 248 19.73 -37.46 -8.63
N VAL A 249 19.17 -38.06 -9.67
CA VAL A 249 17.87 -38.73 -9.67
C VAL A 249 18.01 -40.11 -10.28
N SER A 250 17.42 -41.11 -9.62
CA SER A 250 17.41 -42.50 -10.07
C SER A 250 15.98 -42.96 -10.28
N VAL A 251 15.71 -43.53 -11.44
CA VAL A 251 14.44 -44.17 -11.79
C VAL A 251 14.72 -45.57 -12.35
N SER A 252 13.75 -46.46 -12.21
CA SER A 252 13.93 -47.88 -12.52
C SER A 252 14.07 -48.15 -14.02
N THR A 253 13.48 -47.34 -14.89
CA THR A 253 13.44 -47.61 -16.34
C THR A 253 13.62 -46.35 -17.20
N PRO A 254 14.01 -46.50 -18.47
CA PRO A 254 13.99 -45.39 -19.43
C PRO A 254 12.61 -44.75 -19.58
N THR A 255 11.54 -45.54 -19.47
CA THR A 255 10.17 -45.02 -19.52
C THR A 255 9.83 -44.18 -18.28
N ALA A 256 10.26 -44.61 -17.09
CA ALA A 256 10.13 -43.83 -15.87
C ALA A 256 10.95 -42.53 -15.94
N ALA A 257 12.09 -42.52 -16.63
CA ALA A 257 12.87 -41.31 -16.87
C ALA A 257 12.09 -40.28 -17.69
N ALA A 258 11.45 -40.71 -18.79
CA ALA A 258 10.60 -39.84 -19.60
C ALA A 258 9.40 -39.31 -18.79
N ILE A 259 8.74 -40.17 -18.00
CA ILE A 259 7.61 -39.78 -17.15
C ILE A 259 8.04 -38.75 -16.09
N HIS A 260 9.19 -38.95 -15.43
CA HIS A 260 9.71 -38.02 -14.43
C HIS A 260 9.93 -36.63 -15.03
N LEU A 261 10.43 -36.53 -16.26
CA LEU A 261 10.61 -35.26 -16.97
C LEU A 261 9.27 -34.60 -17.36
N ASN A 262 8.24 -35.41 -17.66
CA ASN A 262 6.90 -34.90 -17.98
C ASN A 262 6.15 -34.37 -16.75
N GLN A 263 6.38 -34.92 -15.55
CA GLN A 263 5.57 -34.65 -14.35
C GLN A 263 5.42 -33.16 -14.03
N PHE A 264 6.52 -32.41 -14.10
CA PHE A 264 6.50 -30.99 -13.80
C PHE A 264 5.73 -30.18 -14.84
N TRP A 265 5.93 -30.47 -16.13
CA TRP A 265 5.19 -29.85 -17.23
C TRP A 265 3.70 -30.18 -17.17
N GLU A 266 3.32 -31.41 -16.84
CA GLU A 266 1.93 -31.79 -16.63
C GLU A 266 1.30 -31.09 -15.43
N SER A 267 2.06 -30.93 -14.34
CA SER A 267 1.57 -30.20 -13.16
C SER A 267 1.29 -28.74 -13.49
N LEU A 268 2.12 -28.12 -14.33
CA LEU A 268 1.92 -26.75 -14.81
C LEU A 268 0.72 -26.68 -15.75
N GLN A 269 0.57 -27.62 -16.68
CA GLN A 269 -0.59 -27.69 -17.57
C GLN A 269 -1.91 -27.82 -16.80
N LYS A 270 -1.94 -28.60 -15.71
CA LYS A 270 -3.13 -28.72 -14.83
C LYS A 270 -3.40 -27.47 -14.01
N ARG A 271 -2.35 -26.72 -13.63
CA ARG A 271 -2.47 -25.48 -12.84
C ARG A 271 -2.78 -24.26 -13.70
N LEU A 272 -2.49 -24.31 -15.00
CA LEU A 272 -2.65 -23.17 -15.91
C LEU A 272 -4.10 -22.62 -15.92
N PRO A 273 -5.16 -23.44 -16.03
CA PRO A 273 -6.53 -22.91 -16.01
C PRO A 273 -6.88 -22.22 -14.70
N TYR A 274 -6.43 -22.76 -13.56
CA TYR A 274 -6.62 -22.14 -12.25
C TYR A 274 -5.86 -20.82 -12.13
N LEU A 275 -4.66 -20.73 -12.70
CA LEU A 275 -3.88 -19.49 -12.74
C LEU A 275 -4.53 -18.43 -13.65
N GLU A 276 -5.12 -18.85 -14.78
CA GLU A 276 -5.87 -17.98 -15.69
C GLU A 276 -7.14 -17.44 -15.02
N GLU A 277 -7.94 -18.30 -14.40
CA GLU A 277 -9.15 -17.91 -13.64
C GLU A 277 -8.79 -16.93 -12.53
N LYS A 278 -7.79 -17.26 -11.72
CA LYS A 278 -7.33 -16.38 -10.63
C LYS A 278 -6.78 -15.04 -11.12
N LEU A 279 -6.16 -15.00 -12.32
CA LEU A 279 -5.68 -13.75 -12.90
C LEU A 279 -6.87 -12.87 -13.32
N LEU A 280 -7.88 -13.47 -13.96
CA LEU A 280 -9.10 -12.76 -14.36
C LEU A 280 -9.88 -12.23 -13.16
N ASP A 281 -10.03 -13.03 -12.10
CA ASP A 281 -10.69 -12.62 -10.86
C ASP A 281 -10.00 -11.42 -10.21
N ASN A 282 -8.68 -11.51 -10.02
CA ASN A 282 -7.89 -10.39 -9.45
C ASN A 282 -7.97 -9.13 -10.32
N PHE A 283 -8.04 -9.28 -11.64
CA PHE A 283 -8.22 -8.16 -12.55
C PHE A 283 -9.63 -7.55 -12.41
N GLY A 284 -10.65 -8.40 -12.25
CA GLY A 284 -12.03 -8.01 -11.97
C GLY A 284 -12.13 -7.21 -10.67
N ASP A 285 -11.59 -7.74 -9.58
CA ASP A 285 -11.55 -7.07 -8.27
C ASP A 285 -10.84 -5.71 -8.34
N CYS A 286 -9.74 -5.63 -9.08
CA CYS A 286 -9.00 -4.38 -9.27
C CYS A 286 -9.81 -3.34 -10.05
N LEU A 287 -10.56 -3.77 -11.08
CA LEU A 287 -11.44 -2.90 -11.85
C LEU A 287 -12.61 -2.40 -10.99
N GLU A 288 -13.23 -3.27 -10.20
CA GLU A 288 -14.34 -2.91 -9.31
C GLU A 288 -13.89 -1.90 -8.25
N LEU A 289 -12.78 -2.16 -7.56
CA LEU A 289 -12.18 -1.21 -6.60
C LEU A 289 -11.83 0.14 -7.23
N THR A 290 -11.43 0.15 -8.50
CA THR A 290 -11.12 1.40 -9.22
C THR A 290 -12.40 2.14 -9.58
N LEU A 291 -13.43 1.43 -10.03
CA LEU A 291 -14.75 2.01 -10.33
C LEU A 291 -15.38 2.61 -9.07
N ASP A 292 -15.38 1.89 -7.96
CA ASP A 292 -15.92 2.38 -6.68
C ASP A 292 -15.20 3.66 -6.23
N LYS A 293 -13.86 3.67 -6.27
CA LYS A 293 -13.09 4.89 -5.96
C LYS A 293 -13.42 6.06 -6.86
N THR A 294 -13.64 5.81 -8.16
CA THR A 294 -14.03 6.89 -9.08
C THR A 294 -15.44 7.41 -8.79
N GLN A 295 -16.36 6.54 -8.37
CA GLN A 295 -17.70 6.93 -7.96
C GLN A 295 -17.66 7.73 -6.66
N GLU A 296 -16.95 7.26 -5.64
CA GLU A 296 -16.73 7.99 -4.38
C GLU A 296 -16.13 9.37 -4.63
N LEU A 297 -15.08 9.48 -5.46
CA LEU A 297 -14.51 10.78 -5.80
C LEU A 297 -15.52 11.69 -6.49
N SER A 298 -16.37 11.13 -7.35
CA SER A 298 -17.39 11.90 -8.07
C SER A 298 -18.47 12.43 -7.12
N GLU A 299 -18.93 11.61 -6.17
CA GLU A 299 -19.89 12.01 -5.14
C GLU A 299 -19.29 13.04 -4.18
N ASP A 300 -18.03 12.87 -3.76
CA ASP A 300 -17.31 13.83 -2.94
C ASP A 300 -17.15 15.18 -3.63
N ILE A 301 -16.84 15.18 -4.93
CA ILE A 301 -16.78 16.41 -5.74
C ILE A 301 -18.14 17.10 -5.75
N LEU A 302 -19.24 16.37 -6.03
CA LEU A 302 -20.60 16.94 -6.05
C LEU A 302 -21.01 17.50 -4.69
N ASN A 303 -20.78 16.75 -3.61
CA ASN A 303 -21.07 17.17 -2.24
C ASN A 303 -20.29 18.43 -1.85
N ASN A 304 -19.01 18.50 -2.23
CA ASN A 304 -18.18 19.68 -2.01
C ASN A 304 -18.68 20.89 -2.80
N PHE A 305 -19.08 20.72 -4.06
CA PHE A 305 -19.68 21.79 -4.86
C PHE A 305 -21.01 22.29 -4.27
N GLU A 306 -21.90 21.39 -3.85
CA GLU A 306 -23.17 21.77 -3.20
C GLU A 306 -22.93 22.58 -1.92
N LYS A 307 -21.98 22.14 -1.10
CA LYS A 307 -21.59 22.86 0.12
C LYS A 307 -21.08 24.26 -0.20
N LEU A 308 -20.22 24.40 -1.21
CA LEU A 308 -19.66 25.69 -1.65
C LEU A 308 -20.75 26.65 -2.16
N ILE A 309 -21.71 26.13 -2.94
CA ILE A 309 -22.87 26.91 -3.41
C ILE A 309 -23.72 27.36 -2.22
N LYS A 310 -23.99 26.47 -1.27
CA LYS A 310 -24.80 26.77 -0.07
C LYS A 310 -24.13 27.84 0.80
N GLU A 311 -22.82 27.72 1.05
CA GLU A 311 -22.04 28.71 1.79
C GLU A 311 -22.04 30.08 1.10
N ASN A 312 -21.86 30.13 -0.23
CA ASN A 312 -21.91 31.38 -0.98
C ASN A 312 -23.32 32.00 -0.98
N LYS A 313 -24.38 31.18 -1.07
CA LYS A 313 -25.76 31.65 -0.94
C LYS A 313 -26.02 32.27 0.44
N SER A 314 -25.53 31.64 1.51
CA SER A 314 -25.62 32.18 2.87
C SER A 314 -24.86 33.51 3.01
N LYS A 315 -23.64 33.61 2.46
CA LYS A 315 -22.88 34.88 2.45
C LYS A 315 -23.62 35.99 1.70
N LEU A 316 -24.19 35.69 0.54
CA LEU A 316 -25.01 36.64 -0.22
C LEU A 316 -26.23 37.10 0.60
N ASN A 317 -26.94 36.18 1.24
CA ASN A 317 -28.09 36.53 2.09
C ASN A 317 -27.68 37.47 3.23
N LEU A 318 -26.56 37.21 3.92
CA LEU A 318 -26.05 38.10 4.97
C LEU A 318 -25.71 39.50 4.45
N LEU A 319 -25.11 39.60 3.25
CA LEU A 319 -24.83 40.89 2.61
C LEU A 319 -26.12 41.63 2.25
N VAL A 320 -27.12 40.93 1.73
CA VAL A 320 -28.43 41.51 1.42
C VAL A 320 -29.12 42.00 2.69
N GLU A 321 -29.14 41.20 3.77
CA GLU A 321 -29.70 41.60 5.07
C GLU A 321 -28.98 42.83 5.64
N LYS A 322 -27.65 42.88 5.53
CA LYS A 322 -26.86 44.04 5.96
C LYS A 322 -27.21 45.30 5.18
N ILE A 323 -27.33 45.21 3.85
CA ILE A 323 -27.75 46.32 2.98
C ILE A 323 -29.14 46.82 3.40
N ILE A 324 -30.11 45.92 3.60
CA ILE A 324 -31.47 46.27 4.03
C ILE A 324 -31.46 46.96 5.39
N SER A 325 -30.67 46.46 6.34
CA SER A 325 -30.50 47.07 7.67
C SER A 325 -29.92 48.48 7.59
N ASP A 326 -28.86 48.66 6.80
CA ASP A 326 -28.19 49.95 6.61
C ASP A 326 -29.13 50.97 5.95
N PHE A 327 -29.86 50.56 4.90
CA PHE A 327 -30.88 51.41 4.29
C PHE A 327 -32.00 51.77 5.27
N SER A 328 -32.46 50.80 6.06
CA SER A 328 -33.49 51.02 7.09
C SER A 328 -33.02 52.03 8.14
N ARG A 329 -31.74 51.99 8.54
CA ARG A 329 -31.13 52.97 9.44
C ARG A 329 -31.10 54.37 8.83
N VAL A 330 -30.70 54.50 7.57
CA VAL A 330 -30.73 55.77 6.83
C VAL A 330 -32.16 56.33 6.75
N PHE A 331 -33.13 55.47 6.41
CA PHE A 331 -34.54 55.87 6.32
C PHE A 331 -35.10 56.32 7.67
N ASN A 332 -34.71 55.65 8.76
CA ASN A 332 -35.11 56.04 10.11
C ASN A 332 -34.56 57.41 10.52
N ILE A 333 -33.31 57.72 10.18
CA ILE A 333 -32.72 59.04 10.40
C ILE A 333 -33.45 60.10 9.57
N PHE A 334 -33.75 59.80 8.30
CA PHE A 334 -34.50 60.73 7.46
C PHE A 334 -35.92 60.98 8.00
N ASN A 335 -36.59 59.93 8.48
CA ASN A 335 -37.90 60.00 9.11
C ASN A 335 -37.87 60.76 10.45
N SER A 336 -36.80 60.65 11.25
CA SER A 336 -36.69 61.42 12.50
C SER A 336 -36.46 62.90 12.21
N LEU A 337 -35.58 63.24 11.26
CA LEU A 337 -35.33 64.62 10.84
C LEU A 337 -36.58 65.28 10.26
N THR A 338 -37.31 64.58 9.39
CA THR A 338 -38.57 65.11 8.83
C THR A 338 -39.64 65.30 9.90
N ARG A 339 -39.76 64.39 10.88
CA ARG A 339 -40.65 64.58 12.04
C ARG A 339 -40.24 65.76 12.90
N GLU A 340 -38.94 65.92 13.15
CA GLU A 340 -38.40 67.02 13.96
C GLU A 340 -38.65 68.37 13.29
N ILE A 341 -38.37 68.49 11.99
CA ILE A 341 -38.71 69.66 11.18
C ILE A 341 -40.21 69.95 11.24
N LYS A 342 -41.07 68.94 11.02
CA LYS A 342 -42.53 69.10 11.08
C LYS A 342 -43.03 69.56 12.44
N ASN A 343 -42.46 69.02 13.52
CA ASN A 343 -42.78 69.43 14.90
C ASN A 343 -42.31 70.86 15.18
N ASN A 344 -41.12 71.24 14.71
CA ASN A 344 -40.60 72.60 14.84
C ASN A 344 -41.49 73.60 14.09
N PHE A 345 -41.91 73.29 12.87
CA PHE A 345 -42.88 74.11 12.14
C PHE A 345 -44.23 74.20 12.87
N LYS A 346 -44.75 73.10 13.40
CA LYS A 346 -46.01 73.11 14.18
C LYS A 346 -45.90 73.97 15.44
N ASN A 347 -44.76 73.92 16.13
CA ASN A 347 -44.47 74.73 17.32
C ASN A 347 -44.31 76.22 16.97
N LEU A 348 -43.64 76.55 15.86
CA LEU A 348 -43.54 77.92 15.35
C LEU A 348 -44.92 78.48 14.99
N SER A 349 -45.74 77.71 14.29
CA SER A 349 -47.12 78.11 13.95
C SER A 349 -47.97 78.32 15.19
N ARG A 350 -47.86 77.45 16.21
CA ARG A 350 -48.56 77.64 17.49
C ARG A 350 -48.10 78.90 18.23
N LYS A 351 -46.79 79.13 18.33
CA LYS A 351 -46.24 80.37 18.95
C LYS A 351 -46.71 81.62 18.21
N LYS A 352 -46.77 81.58 16.88
CA LYS A 352 -47.31 82.70 16.08
C LYS A 352 -48.77 83.00 16.46
N ILE A 353 -49.63 81.98 16.49
CA ILE A 353 -51.04 82.13 16.86
C ILE A 353 -51.17 82.66 18.31
N GLU A 354 -50.39 82.11 19.25
CA GLU A 354 -50.41 82.54 20.65
C GLU A 354 -49.99 84.02 20.80
N ILE A 355 -48.99 84.48 20.04
CA ILE A 355 -48.58 85.88 20.01
C ILE A 355 -49.69 86.76 19.40
N GLU A 356 -50.30 86.34 18.30
CA GLU A 356 -51.42 87.07 17.67
C GLU A 356 -52.62 87.21 18.62
N GLU A 357 -52.95 86.16 19.38
CA GLU A 357 -54.01 86.19 20.39
C GLU A 357 -53.66 87.10 21.57
N LYS A 358 -52.41 87.05 22.08
CA LYS A 358 -51.94 87.96 23.14
C LYS A 358 -51.97 89.41 22.70
N VAL A 359 -51.54 89.72 21.47
CA VAL A 359 -51.60 91.07 20.92
C VAL A 359 -53.04 91.55 20.81
N LYS A 360 -53.96 90.70 20.32
CA LYS A 360 -55.40 91.03 20.27
C LYS A 360 -55.98 91.27 21.67
N ALA A 361 -55.68 90.41 22.65
CA ALA A 361 -56.15 90.56 24.02
C ALA A 361 -55.66 91.88 24.64
N ILE A 362 -54.36 92.17 24.57
CA ILE A 362 -53.77 93.41 25.07
C ILE A 362 -54.40 94.64 24.38
N SER A 363 -54.60 94.57 23.06
CA SER A 363 -55.25 95.68 22.33
C SER A 363 -56.68 95.94 22.82
N LYS A 364 -57.43 94.88 23.13
CA LYS A 364 -58.80 94.97 23.66
C LYS A 364 -58.80 95.53 25.08
N ASP A 365 -57.88 95.07 25.93
CA ASP A 365 -57.75 95.55 27.31
C ASP A 365 -57.38 97.03 27.37
N ILE A 366 -56.49 97.49 26.48
CA ILE A 366 -56.15 98.92 26.35
C ILE A 366 -57.35 99.76 25.93
N LEU A 367 -58.12 99.31 24.92
CA LEU A 367 -59.32 100.01 24.47
C LEU A 367 -60.37 100.08 25.59
N GLN A 368 -60.60 98.98 26.30
CA GLN A 368 -61.52 98.92 27.44
C GLN A 368 -61.09 99.86 28.57
N TYR A 369 -59.79 99.92 28.87
CA TYR A 369 -59.24 100.82 29.89
C TYR A 369 -59.41 102.30 29.50
N LEU A 370 -59.14 102.64 28.24
CA LEU A 370 -59.35 103.99 27.72
C LEU A 370 -60.83 104.41 27.79
N GLU A 371 -61.74 103.53 27.37
CA GLU A 371 -63.19 103.79 27.45
C GLU A 371 -63.64 104.05 28.89
N ASN A 372 -63.20 103.22 29.84
CA ASN A 372 -63.53 103.38 31.25
C ASN A 372 -62.95 104.68 31.81
N SER A 373 -61.68 105.00 31.50
CA SER A 373 -61.04 106.23 31.95
C SER A 373 -61.72 107.48 31.40
N ILE A 374 -62.18 107.46 30.13
CA ILE A 374 -62.94 108.58 29.54
C ILE A 374 -64.28 108.75 30.26
N LYS A 375 -64.97 107.65 30.56
CA LYS A 375 -66.26 107.67 31.25
C LYS A 375 -66.14 108.25 32.67
N GLU A 376 -65.15 107.80 33.44
CA GLU A 376 -64.89 108.31 34.80
C GLU A 376 -64.62 109.82 34.81
N LYS A 377 -63.81 110.33 33.87
CA LYS A 377 -63.54 111.77 33.76
C LYS A 377 -64.79 112.56 33.40
N ARG A 378 -65.65 112.02 32.54
CA ARG A 378 -66.91 112.65 32.14
C ARG A 378 -67.88 112.75 33.32
N ASP A 379 -68.01 111.68 34.09
CA ASP A 379 -68.86 111.65 35.29
C ASP A 379 -68.34 112.61 36.38
N PHE A 380 -67.01 112.74 36.51
CA PHE A 380 -66.39 113.71 37.42
C PHE A 380 -66.74 115.15 37.04
N ILE A 381 -66.70 115.51 35.75
CA ILE A 381 -67.07 116.85 35.25
C ILE A 381 -68.54 117.13 35.54
N LEU A 382 -69.44 116.19 35.23
CA LEU A 382 -70.88 116.29 35.48
C LEU A 382 -71.21 116.54 36.95
N ASN A 383 -70.50 115.87 37.87
CA ASN A 383 -70.69 116.09 39.30
C ASN A 383 -70.22 117.49 39.74
N LYS A 384 -69.15 118.03 39.15
CA LYS A 384 -68.68 119.39 39.46
C LYS A 384 -69.65 120.45 38.96
N GLU A 385 -70.26 120.27 37.80
CA GLU A 385 -71.32 121.16 37.30
C GLU A 385 -72.53 121.19 38.24
N LYS A 386 -72.97 120.01 38.72
CA LYS A 386 -74.08 119.92 39.70
C LYS A 386 -73.77 120.64 41.02
N GLN A 387 -72.54 120.54 41.51
CA GLN A 387 -72.12 121.25 42.73
C GLN A 387 -72.16 122.78 42.53
N LEU A 388 -71.74 123.28 41.37
CA LEU A 388 -71.80 124.70 41.03
C LEU A 388 -73.24 125.23 40.97
N ALA A 389 -74.18 124.45 40.46
CA ALA A 389 -75.59 124.86 40.36
C ALA A 389 -76.29 125.02 41.73
N ILE A 390 -75.87 124.26 42.75
CA ILE A 390 -76.48 124.29 44.10
C ILE A 390 -76.08 125.54 44.88
N LEU A 391 -74.91 126.12 44.61
CA LEU A 391 -74.36 127.27 45.35
C LEU A 391 -74.81 128.64 44.81
N ASN A 392 -75.75 128.70 43.85
CA ASN A 392 -76.17 129.96 43.22
C ASN A 392 -77.10 130.82 44.14
N PRO A 393 -76.70 132.03 44.58
CA PRO A 393 -77.43 132.88 45.54
C PRO A 393 -78.81 133.40 45.07
N GLU A 394 -79.11 133.43 43.76
CA GLU A 394 -80.39 133.93 43.25
C GLU A 394 -81.59 133.05 43.64
N ARG A 395 -81.34 131.79 44.02
CA ARG A 395 -82.39 130.83 44.38
C ARG A 395 -83.08 131.17 45.70
N ASN A 396 -82.36 131.75 46.66
CA ASN A 396 -82.91 132.07 47.99
C ASN A 396 -83.92 133.24 47.97
N LEU A 397 -83.81 134.15 46.99
CA LEU A 397 -84.75 135.27 46.82
C LEU A 397 -86.06 134.87 46.10
N LYS A 398 -86.08 133.73 45.38
CA LYS A 398 -87.30 133.18 44.75
C LYS A 398 -88.24 132.48 45.75
N LEU A 399 -87.74 132.07 46.92
CA LEU A 399 -88.46 131.25 47.90
C LEU A 399 -89.32 132.06 48.91
N GLY A 400 -89.53 133.36 48.68
CA GLY A 400 -90.48 134.16 49.47
C GLY A 400 -89.93 134.87 50.71
N TYR A 401 -88.62 134.79 50.97
CA TYR A 401 -87.97 135.56 52.04
C TYR A 401 -87.83 137.03 51.63
N SER A 402 -88.31 137.93 52.50
CA SER A 402 -88.20 139.38 52.29
C SER A 402 -87.10 139.97 53.17
N ILE A 403 -86.40 140.99 52.65
CA ILE A 403 -85.32 141.66 53.36
C ILE A 403 -85.80 143.04 53.77
N VAL A 404 -85.76 143.34 55.07
CA VAL A 404 -86.21 144.62 55.64
C VAL A 404 -85.02 145.57 55.80
N PHE A 405 -85.19 146.80 55.34
CA PHE A 405 -84.18 147.87 55.38
C PHE A 405 -84.65 149.03 56.27
N ASP A 406 -83.68 149.64 56.97
CA ASP A 406 -83.85 150.90 57.71
C ASP A 406 -83.87 152.13 56.77
N GLN A 407 -84.20 153.32 57.28
CA GLN A 407 -84.22 154.61 56.58
C GLN A 407 -82.87 154.97 55.92
N LYS A 408 -81.77 154.39 56.40
CA LYS A 408 -80.43 154.52 55.80
C LYS A 408 -80.05 153.37 54.85
N ASN A 409 -81.02 152.59 54.36
CA ASN A 409 -80.86 151.46 53.44
C ASN A 409 -79.98 150.29 53.97
N LYS A 410 -79.84 150.15 55.30
CA LYS A 410 -79.14 149.01 55.93
C LYS A 410 -80.11 147.90 56.31
N VAL A 411 -79.72 146.64 56.09
CA VAL A 411 -80.53 145.46 56.42
C VAL A 411 -80.64 145.30 57.93
N ILE A 412 -81.87 145.22 58.41
CA ILE A 412 -82.15 144.97 59.84
C ILE A 412 -82.32 143.46 60.03
N LYS A 413 -81.47 142.88 60.89
CA LYS A 413 -81.54 141.45 61.23
C LYS A 413 -82.13 141.19 62.62
N GLU A 414 -82.11 142.18 63.50
CA GLU A 414 -82.44 142.04 64.92
C GLU A 414 -83.43 143.13 65.35
N ILE A 415 -84.41 142.74 66.17
CA ILE A 415 -85.56 143.59 66.55
C ILE A 415 -85.18 144.72 67.51
N THR A 416 -84.05 144.63 68.21
CA THR A 416 -83.59 145.60 69.22
C THR A 416 -83.24 146.97 68.64
N LYS A 417 -83.03 147.07 67.31
CA LYS A 417 -82.65 148.32 66.63
C LYS A 417 -83.82 149.14 66.11
N ILE A 418 -85.05 148.70 66.33
CA ILE A 418 -86.27 149.34 65.83
C ILE A 418 -86.95 150.09 66.98
N LYS A 419 -87.48 151.29 66.74
CA LYS A 419 -88.33 152.01 67.71
C LYS A 419 -89.76 152.14 67.21
N ILE A 420 -90.72 152.20 68.14
CA ILE A 420 -92.13 152.39 67.82
C ILE A 420 -92.31 153.78 67.20
N GLY A 421 -92.80 153.82 65.96
CA GLY A 421 -92.93 155.03 65.15
C GLY A 421 -92.07 155.09 63.89
N ASP A 422 -91.05 154.23 63.75
CA ASP A 422 -90.13 154.26 62.60
C ASP A 422 -90.79 153.75 61.31
N ILE A 423 -90.34 154.30 60.16
CA ILE A 423 -90.76 153.87 58.81
C ILE A 423 -89.68 152.93 58.24
N LEU A 424 -90.03 151.69 57.97
CA LEU A 424 -89.17 150.64 57.41
C LEU A 424 -89.51 150.35 55.96
N THR A 425 -88.51 149.97 55.16
CA THR A 425 -88.69 149.61 53.74
C THR A 425 -88.43 148.12 53.52
N THR A 426 -89.42 147.37 53.08
CA THR A 426 -89.30 145.92 52.85
C THR A 426 -89.15 145.62 51.37
N LYS A 427 -88.12 144.86 50.97
CA LYS A 427 -87.91 144.41 49.58
C LYS A 427 -88.36 142.97 49.41
N LEU A 428 -89.21 142.76 48.41
CA LEU A 428 -89.67 141.46 47.95
C LEU A 428 -88.94 141.07 46.65
N TYR A 429 -89.15 139.83 46.19
CA TYR A 429 -88.62 139.32 44.90
C TYR A 429 -88.89 140.29 43.74
N LYS A 430 -90.07 140.95 43.73
CA LYS A 430 -90.39 142.08 42.86
C LYS A 430 -91.10 143.18 43.66
N GLY A 431 -90.48 144.36 43.78
CA GLY A 431 -91.06 145.55 44.41
C GLY A 431 -90.60 145.84 45.84
N ARG A 432 -90.93 147.04 46.34
CA ARG A 432 -90.65 147.53 47.70
C ARG A 432 -91.87 148.28 48.25
N PHE A 433 -92.14 148.18 49.55
CA PHE A 433 -93.15 148.99 50.22
C PHE A 433 -92.67 149.51 51.58
N SER A 434 -93.22 150.64 52.01
CA SER A 434 -92.88 151.32 53.25
C SER A 434 -93.93 151.03 54.32
N SER A 435 -93.50 150.66 55.53
CA SER A 435 -94.39 150.32 56.65
C SER A 435 -93.96 151.02 57.94
N LYS A 436 -94.92 151.52 58.72
CA LYS A 436 -94.64 152.22 59.99
C LYS A 436 -94.86 151.28 61.19
N VAL A 437 -93.89 151.25 62.09
CA VAL A 437 -93.86 150.30 63.22
C VAL A 437 -94.82 150.74 64.32
N LYS A 438 -95.93 150.00 64.52
CA LYS A 438 -96.96 150.30 65.54
C LYS A 438 -96.71 149.64 66.89
N LYS A 439 -96.09 148.47 66.92
CA LYS A 439 -95.86 147.70 68.14
C LYS A 439 -94.64 146.81 67.93
N ILE A 440 -93.73 146.79 68.90
CA ILE A 440 -92.54 145.94 68.87
C ILE A 440 -92.72 144.84 69.91
N HIS A 441 -92.75 143.60 69.44
CA HIS A 441 -92.82 142.41 70.27
C HIS A 441 -91.41 141.80 70.33
N PRO A 442 -90.66 141.93 71.44
CA PRO A 442 -89.36 141.29 71.57
C PRO A 442 -89.53 139.76 71.54
N VAL A 443 -88.73 139.10 70.71
CA VAL A 443 -88.73 137.64 70.51
C VAL A 443 -87.70 137.04 71.47
N LYS A 444 -88.00 135.85 72.03
CA LYS A 444 -87.03 135.03 72.78
C LYS A 444 -85.96 134.46 71.87
#